data_AF-X1UIC7-F1
#
_entry.id   AF-X1UIC7-F1
#
_cell.length_a   1.000
_cell.length_b   1.000
_cell.length_c   1.000
_cell.angle_alpha   90.00
_cell.angle_beta   90.00
_cell.angle_gamma   90.00
#
_symmetry.space_group_name_H-M   'P 1'
#
loop_
_entity.id
_entity.type
_entity.pdbx_description
1 polymer ?
#
loop_
_entity_poly.entity_id
_entity_poly.type
_entity_poly.pdbx_seq_one_letter_code
_entity_poly.pdbx_strand_id
1 'polypeptide(L)'
;MEGEDLFQQAYIQFTPTPGARPRSEKAETSGMVLMAAVPVWAGNEEIIGILYGGILLNRNYRLVDYVRDMVFEEKEYKGKPFGTVTIFQWDVRITTNVKEKDGSRAIGTRVSREVYEKVLENGKTWLDRAFVVNSWYISAYEPIYAPTNKIIGMLYAGVLEDKYVDIKNGIFLRFLAIIFGGIVAVLILSHLLSRGLSKP
;
A
#
# COMPACT_ATOMS: atom_id res chain seq x y z
N MET A 1 -0.64 -13.23 32.70
CA MET A 1 -1.40 -12.00 32.39
C MET A 1 -0.90 -11.52 31.04
N GLU A 2 -1.79 -11.29 30.08
CA GLU A 2 -1.43 -10.70 28.80
C GLU A 2 -0.75 -9.34 29.05
N GLY A 3 0.29 -8.99 28.28
CA GLY A 3 1.22 -7.90 28.60
C GLY A 3 0.52 -6.56 28.88
N GLU A 4 0.91 -5.89 29.98
CA GLU A 4 0.32 -4.63 30.44
C GLU A 4 0.40 -3.49 29.39
N ASP A 5 1.29 -3.61 28.42
CA ASP A 5 1.54 -2.64 27.35
C ASP A 5 0.68 -2.84 26.09
N LEU A 6 0.05 -4.01 25.93
CA LEU A 6 -0.73 -4.34 24.72
C LEU A 6 -1.93 -3.41 24.54
N PHE A 7 -2.54 -2.96 25.63
CA PHE A 7 -3.64 -2.00 25.57
C PHE A 7 -3.21 -0.68 24.93
N GLN A 8 -2.05 -0.14 25.35
CA GLN A 8 -1.53 1.11 24.79
C GLN A 8 -1.16 0.93 23.31
N GLN A 9 -0.59 -0.22 22.94
CA GLN A 9 -0.25 -0.54 21.56
C GLN A 9 -1.48 -0.70 20.67
N ALA A 10 -2.58 -1.27 21.17
CA ALA A 10 -3.83 -1.46 20.44
C ALA A 10 -4.63 -0.15 20.29
N TYR A 11 -4.61 0.72 21.30
CA TYR A 11 -5.34 1.99 21.27
C TYR A 11 -4.79 2.92 20.19
N ILE A 12 -5.63 3.25 19.20
CA ILE A 12 -5.27 4.12 18.07
C ILE A 12 -6.33 5.20 17.90
N GLN A 13 -5.94 6.45 18.17
CA GLN A 13 -6.80 7.60 17.89
C GLN A 13 -6.95 7.79 16.37
N PHE A 14 -8.15 8.17 15.94
CA PHE A 14 -8.42 8.44 14.54
C PHE A 14 -7.87 9.80 14.12
N THR A 15 -7.18 9.79 12.99
CA THR A 15 -6.70 10.98 12.33
C THR A 15 -7.76 11.41 11.30
N PRO A 16 -8.19 12.69 11.28
CA PRO A 16 -9.10 13.20 10.27
C PRO A 16 -8.57 12.87 8.87
N THR A 17 -9.35 12.09 8.12
CA THR A 17 -8.93 11.60 6.81
C THR A 17 -9.94 12.05 5.74
N PRO A 18 -9.53 12.90 4.79
CA PRO A 18 -10.39 13.33 3.70
C PRO A 18 -10.94 12.14 2.91
N GLY A 19 -12.24 12.17 2.60
CA GLY A 19 -12.89 11.12 1.83
C GLY A 19 -13.21 9.83 2.60
N ALA A 20 -12.80 9.71 3.87
CA ALA A 20 -13.21 8.60 4.71
C ALA A 20 -14.70 8.68 5.08
N ARG A 21 -15.34 7.53 5.29
CA ARG A 21 -16.73 7.47 5.76
C ARG A 21 -16.85 8.10 7.17
N PRO A 22 -17.90 8.88 7.46
CA PRO A 22 -18.17 9.36 8.82
C PRO A 22 -18.27 8.21 9.82
N ARG A 23 -17.71 8.40 11.00
CA ARG A 23 -17.76 7.44 12.12
C ARG A 23 -17.93 8.22 13.42
N SER A 24 -18.75 7.71 14.34
CA SER A 24 -19.03 8.33 15.64
C SER A 24 -17.86 8.20 16.61
N GLU A 25 -17.17 7.07 16.55
CA GLU A 25 -16.03 6.74 17.38
C GLU A 25 -14.82 7.58 16.97
N LYS A 26 -13.97 7.88 17.95
CA LYS A 26 -12.77 8.71 17.78
C LYS A 26 -11.47 7.92 17.86
N ALA A 27 -11.54 6.64 18.20
CA ALA A 27 -10.40 5.78 18.34
C ALA A 27 -10.81 4.31 18.13
N GLU A 28 -9.84 3.50 17.72
CA GLU A 28 -9.93 2.05 17.80
C GLU A 28 -9.40 1.63 19.18
N THR A 29 -10.19 0.81 19.88
CA THR A 29 -9.88 0.34 21.24
C THR A 29 -9.60 -1.16 21.28
N SER A 30 -9.75 -1.86 20.15
CA SER A 30 -9.45 -3.28 20.01
C SER A 30 -8.19 -3.51 19.18
N GLY A 31 -7.50 -4.63 19.41
CA GLY A 31 -6.31 -5.02 18.66
C GLY A 31 -6.59 -6.16 17.69
N MET A 32 -5.92 -6.15 16.53
CA MET A 32 -5.86 -7.29 15.63
C MET A 32 -4.67 -8.17 16.00
N VAL A 33 -4.91 -9.46 16.22
CA VAL A 33 -3.90 -10.41 16.67
C VAL A 33 -3.79 -11.56 15.69
N LEU A 34 -2.55 -11.88 15.28
CA LEU A 34 -2.24 -13.15 14.63
C LEU A 34 -2.09 -14.20 15.74
N MET A 35 -3.01 -15.15 15.84
CA MET A 35 -3.04 -16.17 16.89
C MET A 35 -2.72 -17.57 16.36
N ALA A 36 -2.08 -18.36 17.20
CA ALA A 36 -1.94 -19.80 17.03
C ALA A 36 -2.37 -20.51 18.32
N ALA A 37 -2.98 -21.67 18.20
CA ALA A 37 -3.39 -22.50 19.32
C ALA A 37 -3.03 -23.96 19.03
N VAL A 38 -2.42 -24.62 20.01
CA VAL A 38 -2.03 -26.03 19.91
C VAL A 38 -2.59 -26.81 21.11
N PRO A 39 -3.17 -28.00 20.90
CA PRO A 39 -3.64 -28.83 21.99
C PRO A 39 -2.46 -29.35 22.82
N VAL A 40 -2.63 -29.39 24.13
CA VAL A 40 -1.70 -30.00 25.08
C VAL A 40 -2.24 -31.37 25.46
N TRP A 41 -1.44 -32.40 25.20
CA TRP A 41 -1.84 -33.80 25.39
C TRP A 41 -1.27 -34.37 26.69
N ALA A 42 -2.06 -35.14 27.42
CA ALA A 42 -1.59 -36.12 28.40
C ALA A 42 -1.58 -37.50 27.74
N GLY A 43 -0.38 -38.03 27.47
CA GLY A 43 -0.24 -39.27 26.70
C GLY A 43 -0.72 -39.11 25.25
N ASN A 44 -1.24 -40.19 24.66
CA ASN A 44 -1.58 -40.24 23.24
C ASN A 44 -3.06 -39.96 22.91
N GLU A 45 -3.93 -39.83 23.90
CA GLU A 45 -5.39 -39.80 23.66
C GLU A 45 -6.16 -38.70 24.40
N GLU A 46 -5.57 -38.04 25.42
CA GLU A 46 -6.28 -37.06 26.24
C GLU A 46 -5.75 -35.63 26.02
N ILE A 47 -6.61 -34.71 25.59
CA ILE A 47 -6.30 -33.27 25.55
C ILE A 47 -6.58 -32.68 26.94
N ILE A 48 -5.54 -32.22 27.63
CA ILE A 48 -5.64 -31.61 28.96
C ILE A 48 -5.64 -30.08 28.93
N GLY A 49 -5.48 -29.48 27.75
CA GLY A 49 -5.55 -28.04 27.59
C GLY A 49 -5.19 -27.56 26.20
N ILE A 50 -5.14 -26.24 26.04
CA ILE A 50 -4.70 -25.58 24.81
C ILE A 50 -3.65 -24.54 25.19
N LEU A 51 -2.50 -24.60 24.53
CA LEU A 51 -1.52 -23.52 24.56
C LEU A 51 -1.85 -22.58 23.40
N TYR A 52 -2.20 -21.34 23.72
CA TYR A 52 -2.39 -20.28 22.73
C TYR A 52 -1.33 -19.21 22.86
N GLY A 53 -0.99 -18.60 21.72
CA GLY A 53 -0.08 -17.46 21.65
C GLY A 53 -0.49 -16.56 20.49
N GLY A 54 -0.12 -15.28 20.59
CA GLY A 54 -0.46 -14.33 19.54
C GLY A 54 0.51 -13.17 19.44
N ILE A 55 0.53 -12.55 18.26
CA ILE A 55 1.30 -11.35 17.97
C ILE A 55 0.30 -10.24 17.67
N LEU A 56 0.34 -9.16 18.46
CA LEU A 56 -0.42 -7.95 18.16
C LEU A 56 0.13 -7.31 16.88
N LEU A 57 -0.76 -7.03 15.93
CA LEU A 57 -0.41 -6.41 14.65
C LEU A 57 -0.41 -4.88 14.73
N ASN A 58 -1.16 -4.30 15.67
CA ASN A 58 -1.21 -2.86 15.91
C ASN A 58 0.19 -2.33 16.23
N ARG A 59 0.62 -1.30 15.51
CA ARG A 59 1.95 -0.69 15.56
C ARG A 59 3.13 -1.66 15.36
N ASN A 60 2.90 -2.85 14.80
CA ASN A 60 3.96 -3.77 14.43
C ASN A 60 4.62 -3.33 13.11
N TYR A 61 5.45 -2.28 13.20
CA TYR A 61 6.09 -1.66 12.03
C TYR A 61 7.14 -2.57 11.37
N ARG A 62 7.76 -3.44 12.18
CA ARG A 62 8.74 -4.42 11.69
C ARG A 62 8.13 -5.34 10.64
N LEU A 63 6.90 -5.79 10.84
CA LEU A 63 6.20 -6.66 9.89
C LEU A 63 6.05 -6.01 8.52
N VAL A 64 5.47 -4.80 8.46
CA VAL A 64 5.20 -4.11 7.18
C VAL A 64 6.49 -3.65 6.49
N ASP A 65 7.53 -3.31 7.26
CA ASP A 65 8.84 -2.98 6.70
C ASP A 65 9.55 -4.22 6.16
N TYR A 66 9.48 -5.35 6.87
CA TYR A 66 10.03 -6.63 6.42
C TYR A 66 9.36 -7.10 5.13
N VAL A 67 8.03 -7.06 5.05
CA VAL A 67 7.31 -7.38 3.83
C VAL A 67 7.70 -6.45 2.69
N ARG A 68 7.79 -5.13 2.94
CA ARG A 68 8.24 -4.18 1.92
C ARG A 68 9.63 -4.56 1.39
N ASP A 69 10.59 -4.79 2.29
CA ASP A 69 11.98 -5.06 1.93
C ASP A 69 12.16 -6.39 1.18
N MET A 70 11.25 -7.35 1.36
CA MET A 70 11.24 -8.60 0.59
C MET A 70 10.57 -8.46 -0.79
N VAL A 71 9.52 -7.64 -0.89
CA VAL A 71 8.68 -7.57 -2.10
C VAL A 71 9.15 -6.48 -3.06
N PHE A 72 9.69 -5.38 -2.54
CA PHE A 72 10.12 -4.23 -3.34
C PHE A 72 11.63 -4.04 -3.24
N GLU A 73 12.32 -4.22 -4.37
CA GLU A 73 13.76 -3.99 -4.46
C GLU A 73 14.12 -2.53 -4.17
N GLU A 74 13.30 -1.60 -4.67
CA GLU A 74 13.46 -0.18 -4.43
C GLU A 74 12.72 0.26 -3.17
N LYS A 75 13.48 0.87 -2.24
CA LYS A 75 12.91 1.34 -0.97
C LYS A 75 12.27 2.71 -1.10
N GLU A 76 12.91 3.62 -1.82
CA GLU A 76 12.46 5.01 -1.94
C GLU A 76 12.66 5.55 -3.35
N TYR A 77 11.78 6.48 -3.74
CA TYR A 77 11.87 7.25 -4.98
C TYR A 77 11.61 8.73 -4.65
N LYS A 78 12.55 9.61 -4.98
CA LYS A 78 12.49 11.05 -4.67
C LYS A 78 12.13 11.36 -3.21
N GLY A 79 12.71 10.61 -2.27
CA GLY A 79 12.51 10.78 -0.82
C GLY A 79 11.17 10.27 -0.27
N LYS A 80 10.39 9.53 -1.08
CA LYS A 80 9.14 8.88 -0.65
C LYS A 80 9.30 7.35 -0.70
N PRO A 81 8.62 6.59 0.19
CA PRO A 81 8.57 5.14 0.07
C PRO A 81 8.03 4.71 -1.30
N PHE A 82 8.83 3.93 -2.04
CA PHE A 82 8.43 3.45 -3.36
C PHE A 82 7.34 2.38 -3.21
N GLY A 83 7.67 1.28 -2.52
CA GLY A 83 6.73 0.25 -2.12
C GLY A 83 6.16 0.52 -0.72
N THR A 84 4.86 0.37 -0.58
CA THR A 84 4.15 0.58 0.69
C THR A 84 3.26 -0.60 1.03
N VAL A 85 3.16 -0.90 2.32
CA VAL A 85 2.39 -2.01 2.89
C VAL A 85 1.69 -1.52 4.14
N THR A 86 0.42 -1.88 4.30
CA THR A 86 -0.39 -1.50 5.47
C THR A 86 -1.35 -2.62 5.84
N ILE A 87 -1.53 -2.83 7.14
CA ILE A 87 -2.65 -3.61 7.68
C ILE A 87 -3.63 -2.63 8.28
N PHE A 88 -4.89 -2.79 7.90
CA PHE A 88 -6.01 -2.07 8.46
C PHE A 88 -6.82 -2.99 9.37
N GLN A 89 -7.28 -2.45 10.48
CA GLN A 89 -8.34 -3.03 11.30
C GLN A 89 -9.59 -2.25 11.02
N TRP A 90 -10.62 -2.93 10.54
CA TRP A 90 -11.69 -2.29 9.78
C TRP A 90 -11.08 -1.38 8.72
N ASP A 91 -11.31 -0.08 8.86
CA ASP A 91 -10.88 0.93 7.91
C ASP A 91 -9.76 1.82 8.42
N VAL A 92 -9.17 1.49 9.57
CA VAL A 92 -8.14 2.28 10.26
C VAL A 92 -6.77 1.65 10.03
N ARG A 93 -5.77 2.46 9.64
CA ARG A 93 -4.38 2.02 9.53
C ARG A 93 -3.82 1.66 10.91
N ILE A 94 -3.62 0.36 11.17
CA ILE A 94 -3.07 -0.12 12.45
C ILE A 94 -1.57 -0.36 12.41
N THR A 95 -1.01 -0.70 11.26
CA THR A 95 0.44 -0.71 11.01
C THR A 95 0.70 -0.40 9.54
N THR A 96 1.64 0.51 9.27
CA THR A 96 1.92 1.02 7.93
C THR A 96 3.36 1.48 7.81
N ASN A 97 3.92 1.44 6.61
CA ASN A 97 5.17 2.12 6.26
C ASN A 97 4.96 3.39 5.42
N VAL A 98 3.71 3.79 5.19
CA VAL A 98 3.36 5.10 4.62
C VAL A 98 3.73 6.18 5.63
N LYS A 99 4.41 7.22 5.14
CA LYS A 99 4.84 8.37 5.95
C LYS A 99 3.93 9.58 5.72
N GLU A 100 3.62 10.28 6.80
CA GLU A 100 3.03 11.61 6.81
C GLU A 100 4.03 12.68 6.35
N LYS A 101 3.57 13.92 6.19
CA LYS A 101 4.44 15.05 5.79
C LYS A 101 5.55 15.34 6.80
N ASP A 102 5.31 15.06 8.08
CA ASP A 102 6.29 15.23 9.16
C ASP A 102 7.26 14.03 9.29
N GLY A 103 7.12 13.02 8.42
CA GLY A 103 7.94 11.80 8.43
C GLY A 103 7.47 10.72 9.40
N SER A 104 6.46 10.99 10.23
CA SER A 104 5.83 9.99 11.09
C SER A 104 5.03 8.97 10.25
N ARG A 105 4.68 7.82 10.83
CA ARG A 105 3.83 6.84 10.13
C ARG A 105 2.38 7.28 10.19
N ALA A 106 1.66 7.09 9.08
CA ALA A 106 0.25 7.48 8.93
C ALA A 106 -0.75 6.59 9.69
N ILE A 107 -0.47 6.29 10.96
CA ILE A 107 -1.31 5.47 11.83
C ILE A 107 -2.57 6.25 12.21
N GLY A 108 -3.70 5.54 12.35
CA GLY A 108 -4.98 6.14 12.74
C GLY A 108 -5.72 6.86 11.61
N THR A 109 -5.06 7.11 10.49
CA THR A 109 -5.75 7.55 9.26
C THR A 109 -6.62 6.41 8.71
N ARG A 110 -7.64 6.78 7.95
CA ARG A 110 -8.67 5.84 7.45
C ARG A 110 -8.65 5.72 5.93
N VAL A 111 -9.25 4.65 5.41
CA VAL A 111 -9.39 4.47 3.97
C VAL A 111 -10.53 5.34 3.41
N SER A 112 -10.52 5.60 2.09
CA SER A 112 -11.60 6.32 1.44
C SER A 112 -12.91 5.52 1.47
N ARG A 113 -14.05 6.22 1.40
CA ARG A 113 -15.38 5.59 1.34
C ARG A 113 -15.46 4.52 0.23
N GLU A 114 -14.88 4.77 -0.93
CA GLU A 114 -14.96 3.86 -2.07
C GLU A 114 -14.24 2.52 -1.81
N VAL A 115 -13.05 2.57 -1.22
CA VAL A 115 -12.31 1.36 -0.84
C VAL A 115 -13.01 0.64 0.31
N TYR A 116 -13.56 1.38 1.28
CA TYR A 116 -14.36 0.83 2.36
C TYR A 116 -15.53 0.00 1.82
N GLU A 117 -16.35 0.59 0.95
CA GLU A 117 -17.55 -0.05 0.39
C GLU A 117 -17.15 -1.28 -0.44
N LYS A 118 -16.12 -1.19 -1.28
CA LYS A 118 -15.71 -2.32 -2.12
C LYS A 118 -15.10 -3.48 -1.33
N VAL A 119 -14.22 -3.18 -0.38
CA VAL A 119 -13.41 -4.20 0.30
C VAL A 119 -14.07 -4.69 1.57
N LEU A 120 -14.53 -3.79 2.45
CA LEU A 120 -15.06 -4.16 3.76
C LEU A 120 -16.54 -4.52 3.72
N GLU A 121 -17.36 -3.80 2.93
CA GLU A 121 -18.79 -4.12 2.82
C GLU A 121 -19.06 -5.24 1.80
N ASN A 122 -18.40 -5.19 0.64
CA ASN A 122 -18.65 -6.13 -0.45
C ASN A 122 -17.65 -7.30 -0.53
N GLY A 123 -16.58 -7.31 0.27
CA GLY A 123 -15.58 -8.38 0.28
C GLY A 123 -14.79 -8.53 -1.02
N LYS A 124 -14.71 -7.48 -1.85
CA LYS A 124 -14.06 -7.51 -3.16
C LYS A 124 -12.70 -6.84 -3.12
N THR A 125 -11.73 -7.43 -3.81
CA THR A 125 -10.42 -6.83 -4.01
C THR A 125 -10.53 -5.50 -4.77
N TRP A 126 -9.81 -4.50 -4.29
CA TRP A 126 -9.58 -3.25 -5.00
C TRP A 126 -8.24 -3.31 -5.73
N LEU A 127 -8.20 -3.00 -7.02
CA LEU A 127 -6.99 -2.87 -7.82
C LEU A 127 -7.10 -1.61 -8.67
N ASP A 128 -6.59 -0.49 -8.17
CA ASP A 128 -6.64 0.79 -8.86
C ASP A 128 -5.67 1.80 -8.23
N ARG A 129 -5.53 2.98 -8.83
CA ARG A 129 -4.90 4.14 -8.19
C ARG A 129 -5.66 4.53 -6.92
N ALA A 130 -4.92 4.85 -5.87
CA ALA A 130 -5.47 5.41 -4.64
C ALA A 130 -4.61 6.59 -4.17
N PHE A 131 -5.28 7.64 -3.69
CA PHE A 131 -4.60 8.74 -3.01
C PHE A 131 -4.36 8.34 -1.56
N VAL A 132 -3.10 8.06 -1.24
CA VAL A 132 -2.69 7.53 0.07
C VAL A 132 -1.92 8.62 0.79
N VAL A 133 -2.60 9.29 1.72
CA VAL A 133 -2.07 10.35 2.59
C VAL A 133 -1.64 11.61 1.83
N ASN A 134 -0.56 11.51 1.05
CA ASN A 134 0.05 12.64 0.37
C ASN A 134 0.42 12.38 -1.11
N SER A 135 0.29 11.14 -1.60
CA SER A 135 0.74 10.76 -2.93
C SER A 135 -0.20 9.74 -3.58
N TRP A 136 -0.15 9.66 -4.91
CA TRP A 136 -0.86 8.64 -5.65
C TRP A 136 -0.05 7.36 -5.73
N TYR A 137 -0.71 6.25 -5.43
CA TYR A 137 -0.14 4.91 -5.48
C TYR A 137 -1.00 4.02 -6.36
N ILE A 138 -0.37 3.21 -7.21
CA ILE A 138 -1.05 2.07 -7.84
C ILE A 138 -1.19 1.01 -6.74
N SER A 139 -2.44 0.69 -6.38
CA SER A 139 -2.76 0.11 -5.08
C SER A 139 -3.63 -1.14 -5.20
N ALA A 140 -3.36 -2.10 -4.32
CA ALA A 140 -4.19 -3.26 -4.08
C ALA A 140 -4.73 -3.23 -2.64
N TYR A 141 -6.02 -3.52 -2.46
CA TYR A 141 -6.60 -3.79 -1.14
C TYR A 141 -7.37 -5.10 -1.15
N GLU A 142 -7.12 -5.95 -0.16
CA GLU A 142 -7.74 -7.27 -0.04
C GLU A 142 -8.33 -7.46 1.38
N PRO A 143 -9.56 -8.00 1.52
CA PRO A 143 -10.17 -8.19 2.83
C PRO A 143 -9.41 -9.21 3.67
N ILE A 144 -9.26 -8.91 4.97
CA ILE A 144 -8.75 -9.86 5.96
C ILE A 144 -9.95 -10.48 6.69
N TYR A 145 -10.02 -11.81 6.67
CA TYR A 145 -11.06 -12.57 7.33
C TYR A 145 -10.60 -13.11 8.69
N ALA A 146 -11.44 -12.97 9.70
CA ALA A 146 -11.32 -13.70 10.94
C ALA A 146 -11.61 -15.20 10.72
N PRO A 147 -11.19 -16.09 11.64
CA PRO A 147 -11.56 -17.52 11.59
C PRO A 147 -13.07 -17.77 11.53
N THR A 148 -13.89 -16.81 11.99
CA THR A 148 -15.36 -16.85 11.87
C THR A 148 -15.88 -16.45 10.48
N ASN A 149 -15.01 -16.34 9.48
CA ASN A 149 -15.29 -15.88 8.12
C ASN A 149 -15.88 -14.46 8.03
N LYS A 150 -15.63 -13.62 9.04
CA LYS A 150 -16.04 -12.21 9.06
C LYS A 150 -14.89 -11.32 8.62
N ILE A 151 -15.16 -10.32 7.79
CA ILE A 151 -14.15 -9.31 7.44
C ILE A 151 -13.87 -8.45 8.68
N ILE A 152 -12.60 -8.38 9.08
CA ILE A 152 -12.14 -7.61 10.26
C ILE A 152 -11.15 -6.52 9.91
N GLY A 153 -10.86 -6.35 8.63
CA GLY A 153 -9.87 -5.41 8.14
C GLY A 153 -9.50 -5.70 6.70
N MET A 154 -8.36 -5.16 6.29
CA MET A 154 -7.85 -5.32 4.93
C MET A 154 -6.35 -5.15 4.89
N LEU A 155 -5.72 -5.86 3.96
CA LEU A 155 -4.33 -5.70 3.60
C LEU A 155 -4.23 -4.71 2.45
N TYR A 156 -3.23 -3.83 2.51
CA TYR A 156 -2.89 -2.90 1.45
C TYR A 156 -1.45 -3.10 1.00
N ALA A 157 -1.23 -3.07 -0.31
CA ALA A 157 0.08 -2.90 -0.91
C ALA A 157 -0.01 -1.89 -2.06
N GLY A 158 1.02 -1.07 -2.26
CA GLY A 158 1.03 -0.13 -3.38
C GLY A 158 2.42 0.38 -3.75
N VAL A 159 2.55 0.80 -5.01
CA VAL A 159 3.77 1.39 -5.57
C VAL A 159 3.53 2.82 -6.00
N LEU A 160 4.50 3.69 -5.76
CA LEU A 160 4.41 5.12 -6.05
C LEU A 160 4.22 5.37 -7.55
N GLU A 161 3.13 6.05 -7.93
CA GLU A 161 2.77 6.29 -9.33
C GLU A 161 3.78 7.22 -10.03
N ASP A 162 4.34 8.19 -9.29
CA ASP A 162 5.27 9.22 -9.81
C ASP A 162 6.41 8.60 -10.64
N LYS A 163 6.98 7.48 -10.19
CA LYS A 163 8.07 6.79 -10.90
C LYS A 163 7.64 6.32 -12.28
N TYR A 164 6.46 5.71 -12.38
CA TYR A 164 5.92 5.21 -13.65
C TYR A 164 5.58 6.35 -14.60
N VAL A 165 5.06 7.46 -14.06
CA VAL A 165 4.79 8.67 -14.85
C VAL A 165 6.08 9.26 -15.41
N ASP A 166 7.14 9.34 -14.61
CA ASP A 166 8.44 9.86 -15.06
C ASP A 166 9.06 8.98 -16.16
N ILE A 167 9.01 7.66 -16.01
CA ILE A 167 9.47 6.70 -17.03
C ILE A 167 8.68 6.91 -18.32
N LYS A 168 7.35 6.98 -18.22
CA LYS A 168 6.44 7.20 -19.35
C LYS A 168 6.80 8.50 -20.09
N ASN A 169 6.98 9.60 -19.37
CA ASN A 169 7.32 10.90 -19.96
C ASN A 169 8.69 10.87 -20.65
N GLY A 170 9.68 10.20 -20.05
CA GLY A 170 11.00 10.00 -20.68
C GLY A 170 10.93 9.22 -21.98
N ILE A 171 10.11 8.17 -22.04
CA ILE A 171 9.86 7.41 -23.27
C ILE A 171 9.22 8.32 -24.32
N PHE A 172 8.16 9.07 -23.97
CA PHE A 172 7.50 9.99 -24.89
C PHE A 172 8.45 11.04 -25.48
N LEU A 173 9.32 11.64 -24.65
CA LEU A 173 10.29 12.63 -25.10
C LEU A 173 11.32 12.04 -26.06
N ARG A 174 11.81 10.81 -25.81
CA ARG A 174 12.72 10.12 -26.72
C ARG A 174 12.06 9.80 -28.06
N PHE A 175 10.82 9.32 -28.03
CA PHE A 175 10.04 9.09 -29.25
C PHE A 175 9.86 10.38 -30.06
N LEU A 176 9.50 11.48 -29.41
CA LEU A 176 9.38 12.79 -30.07
C LEU A 176 10.70 13.25 -30.67
N ALA A 177 11.83 13.08 -29.98
CA ALA A 177 13.14 13.44 -30.49
C ALA A 177 13.52 12.63 -31.73
N ILE A 178 13.22 11.32 -31.76
CA ILE A 178 13.46 10.45 -32.92
C ILE A 178 12.59 10.89 -34.11
N ILE A 179 11.30 11.15 -33.89
CA ILE A 179 10.38 11.61 -34.95
C ILE A 179 10.85 12.94 -35.52
N PHE A 180 11.15 13.91 -34.65
CA PHE A 180 11.63 15.23 -35.06
C PHE A 180 12.97 15.14 -35.80
N GLY A 181 13.91 14.34 -35.29
CA GLY A 181 15.19 14.09 -35.95
C GLY A 181 15.02 13.45 -37.33
N GLY A 182 14.09 12.51 -37.46
CA GLY A 182 13.74 11.89 -38.75
C GLY A 182 13.16 12.90 -39.75
N ILE A 183 12.24 13.76 -39.31
CA ILE A 183 11.69 14.84 -40.15
C ILE A 183 12.81 15.78 -40.61
N VAL A 184 13.67 16.23 -39.70
CA VAL A 184 14.81 17.11 -40.03
C VAL A 184 15.77 16.41 -41.01
N ALA A 185 16.08 15.14 -40.81
CA ALA A 185 16.95 14.38 -41.71
C ALA A 185 16.35 14.26 -43.13
N VAL A 186 15.05 13.99 -43.25
CA VAL A 186 14.34 13.94 -44.54
C VAL A 186 14.35 15.31 -45.23
N LEU A 187 14.11 16.40 -44.49
CA LEU A 187 14.16 17.76 -45.03
C LEU A 187 15.56 18.14 -45.53
N ILE A 188 16.61 17.79 -44.78
CA ILE A 188 18.00 18.01 -45.19
C ILE A 188 18.33 17.21 -46.43
N LEU A 189 17.99 15.91 -46.46
CA LEU A 189 18.25 15.04 -47.60
C LEU A 189 17.53 15.53 -48.86
N SER A 190 16.26 15.92 -48.72
CA SER A 190 15.47 16.52 -49.80
C SER A 190 16.13 17.79 -50.34
N HIS A 191 16.60 18.68 -49.45
CA HIS A 191 17.26 19.92 -49.86
C HIS A 191 18.59 19.67 -50.59
N LEU A 192 19.40 18.70 -50.14
CA LEU A 192 20.66 18.32 -50.78
C LEU A 192 20.43 17.69 -52.16
N LEU A 193 19.48 16.76 -52.28
CA LEU A 193 19.13 16.12 -53.56
C LEU A 193 18.55 17.13 -54.56
N SER A 194 17.66 18.02 -54.11
CA SER A 194 17.11 19.09 -54.94
C SER A 194 18.21 20.01 -55.50
N ARG A 195 19.21 20.37 -54.69
CA ARG A 195 20.36 21.15 -55.14
C ARG A 195 21.25 20.42 -56.15
N GLY A 196 21.39 19.10 -56.05
CA GLY A 196 22.14 18.28 -56.99
C GLY A 196 21.47 18.18 -58.36
N LEU A 197 20.14 18.05 -58.40
CA LEU A 197 19.35 17.96 -59.64
C LEU A 197 19.13 19.33 -60.33
N SER A 198 19.19 20.43 -59.57
CA SER A 198 19.03 21.80 -60.10
C SER A 198 20.33 22.39 -60.67
N LYS A 199 21.44 21.65 -60.54
CA LYS A 199 22.72 21.73 -61.25
C LYS A 199 22.64 21.35 -62.75
N PRO A 200 22.60 22.24 -63.77
CA PRO A 200 22.70 21.83 -65.18
C PRO A 200 24.03 21.14 -65.51
#